data_AF-A0A7J9VHP8-F1
#
_entry.id   AF-A0A7J9VHP8-F1
#
_cell.length_a   1.000
_cell.length_b   1.000
_cell.length_c   1.000
_cell.angle_alpha   90.00
_cell.angle_beta   90.00
_cell.angle_gamma   90.00
#
_symmetry.space_group_name_H-M   'P 1'
#
loop_
_entity.id
_entity.type
_entity.pdbx_description
1 polymer ?
#
loop_
_entity_poly.entity_id
_entity_poly.type
_entity_poly.pdbx_seq_one_letter_code
_entity_poly.pdbx_strand_id
1 'polypeptide(L)'
;MSCRISSRQNRARRASDFGSCNSSMPAHRLSLPGHQRVRPDSTAGHQARRPLRHYPRDMDSLESLLRRMAELLRAVEGLADDDRAAVFELLDGIDTLHRHALTDLARQLPDDTLASLRERSDAVAWLFDAYGIGVDEHAAAERALDEIRPYVHSHGGTVELLDVTDGVVRLRLSGACAGCTASAMTLSDGIEQALREHLPGFVAVEAEQEEASPHPPPGPVMVALRSTPPDGWR
;
A
#
# COMPACT_ATOMS: atom_id res chain seq x y z
N MET A 1 -2.16 -65.99 9.36
CA MET A 1 -0.86 -65.75 10.05
C MET A 1 -0.88 -64.35 10.62
N SER A 2 -0.89 -64.25 11.95
CA SER A 2 -1.04 -63.01 12.73
C SER A 2 0.23 -62.81 13.55
N CYS A 3 0.78 -61.58 13.58
CA CYS A 3 1.54 -60.98 14.69
C CYS A 3 2.17 -59.67 14.20
N ARG A 4 1.74 -58.49 14.68
CA ARG A 4 2.01 -57.81 15.97
C ARG A 4 3.12 -56.76 15.84
N ILE A 5 2.70 -55.54 16.15
CA ILE A 5 3.47 -54.37 16.55
C ILE A 5 4.58 -54.76 17.54
N SER A 6 5.78 -54.18 17.37
CA SER A 6 6.69 -53.96 18.48
C SER A 6 7.51 -52.68 18.28
N SER A 7 7.14 -51.69 19.08
CA SER A 7 7.95 -50.54 19.48
C SER A 7 9.29 -50.98 20.07
N ARG A 8 10.40 -50.33 19.68
CA ARG A 8 11.55 -50.12 20.58
C ARG A 8 12.31 -48.85 20.19
N GLN A 9 12.24 -47.89 21.10
CA GLN A 9 13.16 -46.78 21.23
C GLN A 9 14.60 -47.32 21.39
N ASN A 10 15.58 -46.70 20.72
CA ASN A 10 16.90 -46.50 21.32
C ASN A 10 17.70 -45.35 20.66
N ARG A 11 17.74 -44.23 21.39
CA ARG A 11 18.92 -43.41 21.72
C ARG A 11 20.10 -43.35 20.74
N ALA A 12 20.29 -42.14 20.21
CA ALA A 12 21.51 -41.33 20.26
C ALA A 12 22.76 -41.70 19.44
N ARG A 13 23.29 -40.63 18.81
CA ARG A 13 24.66 -40.40 18.29
C ARG A 13 24.96 -40.98 16.91
N ARG A 14 25.09 -40.07 15.93
CA ARG A 14 26.28 -39.94 15.06
C ARG A 14 26.29 -38.54 14.45
N ALA A 15 27.14 -37.71 15.03
CA ALA A 15 27.68 -36.52 14.40
C ALA A 15 28.93 -36.96 13.63
N SER A 16 28.97 -36.63 12.34
CA SER A 16 30.16 -36.50 11.48
C SER A 16 29.71 -36.87 10.06
N ASP A 17 29.58 -35.87 9.20
CA ASP A 17 29.94 -35.92 7.78
C ASP A 17 29.31 -34.71 7.08
N PHE A 18 29.93 -33.54 7.25
CA PHE A 18 29.86 -32.52 6.21
C PHE A 18 31.28 -32.00 5.99
N GLY A 19 31.75 -32.29 4.78
CA GLY A 19 33.10 -32.06 4.31
C GLY A 19 33.47 -30.58 4.28
N SER A 20 34.75 -30.38 4.56
CA SER A 20 35.52 -29.17 4.36
C SER A 20 35.49 -28.73 2.88
N CYS A 21 34.98 -27.53 2.61
CA CYS A 21 35.33 -26.76 1.43
C CYS A 21 35.87 -25.41 1.89
N ASN A 22 37.20 -25.36 2.01
CA ASN A 22 37.97 -24.16 2.22
C ASN A 22 38.06 -23.41 0.88
N SER A 23 37.49 -22.21 0.78
CA SER A 23 37.73 -21.31 -0.35
C SER A 23 37.94 -19.90 0.17
N SER A 24 39.20 -19.49 0.03
CA SER A 24 39.78 -18.20 0.35
C SER A 24 39.04 -17.07 -0.38
N MET A 25 38.47 -16.13 0.37
CA MET A 25 38.08 -14.82 -0.14
C MET A 25 38.72 -13.72 0.73
N PRO A 26 39.33 -12.68 0.13
CA PRO A 26 40.01 -11.64 0.87
C PRO A 26 39.00 -10.70 1.54
N ALA A 27 39.17 -10.47 2.83
CA ALA A 27 38.43 -9.46 3.58
C ALA A 27 38.86 -8.05 3.10
N HIS A 28 38.06 -7.43 2.23
CA HIS A 28 38.20 -6.01 1.95
C HIS A 28 37.74 -5.22 3.18
N ARG A 29 38.73 -4.73 3.94
CA ARG A 29 38.58 -3.81 5.06
C ARG A 29 38.01 -2.48 4.55
N LEU A 30 36.74 -2.22 4.84
CA LEU A 30 36.15 -0.88 4.69
C LEU A 30 36.90 0.09 5.61
N SER A 31 37.71 0.98 5.01
CA SER A 31 38.40 2.07 5.70
C SER A 31 37.40 3.20 5.98
N LEU A 32 36.93 3.30 7.21
CA LEU A 32 36.22 4.49 7.70
C LEU A 32 37.25 5.58 8.02
N PRO A 33 37.09 6.84 7.52
CA PRO A 33 38.03 7.91 7.78
C PRO A 33 37.97 8.40 9.25
N GLY A 34 39.12 8.34 9.92
CA GLY A 34 39.59 9.35 10.88
C GLY A 34 38.76 9.59 12.16
N HIS A 35 38.66 8.61 13.06
CA HIS A 35 38.31 8.91 14.46
C HIS A 35 39.46 9.66 15.15
N GLN A 36 39.39 10.99 15.14
CA GLN A 36 40.24 11.83 15.98
C GLN A 36 39.85 11.56 17.45
N ARG A 37 40.78 11.01 18.25
CA ARG A 37 40.56 10.78 19.68
C ARG A 37 40.48 12.13 20.40
N VAL A 38 39.26 12.57 20.69
CA VAL A 38 39.01 13.69 21.59
C VAL A 38 39.44 13.28 23.00
N ARG A 39 40.42 13.98 23.58
CA ARG A 39 40.80 13.84 24.99
C ARG A 39 39.69 14.45 25.84
N PRO A 40 39.16 13.77 26.87
CA PRO A 40 38.15 14.38 27.72
C PRO A 40 38.83 15.35 28.70
N ASP A 41 38.58 16.65 28.53
CA ASP A 41 38.82 17.62 29.60
C ASP A 41 37.84 17.34 30.73
N SER A 42 38.38 16.92 31.87
CA SER A 42 37.64 16.68 33.10
C SER A 42 37.28 18.02 33.74
N THR A 43 36.04 18.49 33.57
CA THR A 43 35.23 19.24 34.56
C THR A 43 34.04 19.93 33.87
N ALA A 44 32.97 19.18 33.56
CA ALA A 44 31.63 19.73 33.38
C ALA A 44 30.59 18.62 33.62
N GLY A 45 29.50 18.96 34.29
CA GLY A 45 28.60 18.05 34.97
C GLY A 45 28.12 16.84 34.17
N HIS A 46 28.02 15.70 34.87
CA HIS A 46 27.20 14.55 34.49
C HIS A 46 25.73 14.99 34.37
N GLN A 47 25.36 15.65 33.27
CA GLN A 47 23.98 15.56 32.81
C GLN A 47 23.84 14.15 32.24
N ALA A 48 23.26 13.27 33.06
CA ALA A 48 22.91 11.92 32.68
C ALA A 48 22.26 11.95 31.30
N ARG A 49 22.90 11.29 30.33
CA ARG A 49 22.27 11.00 29.03
C ARG A 49 20.96 10.29 29.35
N ARG A 50 19.85 11.01 29.15
CA ARG A 50 18.48 10.53 29.34
C ARG A 50 18.38 9.19 28.57
N PRO A 51 18.08 8.06 29.24
CA PRO A 51 18.08 6.77 28.56
C PRO A 51 17.07 6.83 27.41
N LEU A 52 17.54 6.53 26.20
CA LEU A 52 16.68 6.38 25.04
C LEU A 52 15.66 5.27 25.36
N ARG A 53 14.40 5.68 25.52
CA ARG A 53 13.18 4.88 25.51
C ARG A 53 13.26 3.54 26.27
N HIS A 54 12.73 3.54 27.49
CA HIS A 54 12.22 2.32 28.11
C HIS A 54 10.92 1.94 27.39
N TYR A 55 11.02 1.17 26.29
CA TYR A 55 9.84 0.49 25.78
C TYR A 55 9.49 -0.59 26.83
N PRO A 56 8.30 -0.55 27.45
CA PRO A 56 7.89 -1.55 28.42
C PRO A 56 7.94 -2.92 27.75
N ARG A 57 8.70 -3.86 28.33
CA ARG A 57 8.84 -5.21 27.76
C ARG A 57 7.63 -6.10 28.01
N ASP A 58 6.64 -5.60 28.74
CA ASP A 58 5.35 -6.23 29.05
C ASP A 58 4.31 -5.89 27.97
N MET A 59 4.61 -6.29 26.74
CA MET A 59 3.63 -6.33 25.64
C MET A 59 3.29 -7.78 25.33
N ASP A 60 3.06 -8.57 26.38
CA ASP A 60 2.96 -10.03 26.31
C ASP A 60 1.63 -10.53 25.72
N SER A 61 0.68 -9.63 25.43
CA SER A 61 -0.59 -9.94 24.81
C SER A 61 -1.09 -8.86 23.85
N LEU A 62 -1.82 -9.27 22.82
CA LEU A 62 -2.51 -8.38 21.88
C LEU A 62 -3.42 -7.38 22.61
N GLU A 63 -4.13 -7.83 23.64
CA GLU A 63 -5.02 -6.97 24.44
C GLU A 63 -4.25 -5.84 25.16
N SER A 64 -3.08 -6.15 25.72
CA SER A 64 -2.22 -5.14 26.36
C SER A 64 -1.70 -4.13 25.33
N LEU A 65 -1.39 -4.60 24.11
CA LEU A 65 -1.01 -3.73 22.99
C LEU A 65 -2.14 -2.80 22.58
N LEU A 66 -3.33 -3.33 22.34
CA LEU A 66 -4.48 -2.53 21.94
C LEU A 66 -4.85 -1.48 22.99
N ARG A 67 -4.83 -1.85 24.28
CA ARG A 67 -5.05 -0.92 25.40
C ARG A 67 -4.01 0.18 25.42
N ARG A 68 -2.73 -0.16 25.26
CA ARG A 68 -1.65 0.82 25.22
C ARG A 68 -1.76 1.77 24.03
N MET A 69 -2.10 1.24 22.85
CA MET A 69 -2.35 2.05 21.65
C MET A 69 -3.50 3.04 21.89
N ALA A 70 -4.62 2.60 22.47
CA ALA A 70 -5.75 3.46 22.79
C ALA A 70 -5.42 4.57 23.81
N GLU A 71 -4.52 4.30 24.76
CA GLU A 71 -3.99 5.34 25.66
C GLU A 71 -3.12 6.35 24.91
N LEU A 72 -2.25 5.89 24.03
CA LEU A 72 -1.35 6.75 23.25
C LEU A 72 -2.13 7.62 22.26
N LEU A 73 -3.17 7.10 21.62
CA LEU A 73 -4.04 7.87 20.73
C LEU A 73 -4.70 9.04 21.49
N ARG A 74 -5.27 8.77 22.68
CA ARG A 74 -5.81 9.82 23.56
C ARG A 74 -4.76 10.84 24.00
N ALA A 75 -3.51 10.40 24.22
CA ALA A 75 -2.43 11.32 24.55
C ALA A 75 -2.06 12.22 23.35
N VAL A 76 -2.08 11.68 22.13
CA VAL A 76 -1.84 12.44 20.89
C VAL A 76 -2.95 13.46 20.63
N GLU A 77 -4.21 13.12 20.94
CA GLU A 77 -5.35 14.05 20.81
C GLU A 77 -5.17 15.33 21.64
N GLY A 78 -4.49 15.25 22.79
CA GLY A 78 -4.22 16.37 23.68
C GLY A 78 -3.01 17.25 23.31
N LEU A 79 -2.31 16.93 22.23
CA LEU A 79 -1.16 17.72 21.75
C LEU A 79 -1.62 19.00 21.04
N ALA A 80 -0.71 19.98 20.93
CA ALA A 80 -0.90 21.13 20.05
C ALA A 80 -1.00 20.67 18.59
N ASP A 81 -1.69 21.45 17.74
CA ASP A 81 -1.97 21.06 16.35
C ASP A 81 -0.70 20.73 15.56
N ASP A 82 0.35 21.55 15.69
CA ASP A 82 1.63 21.34 15.00
C ASP A 82 2.34 20.06 15.46
N ASP A 83 2.35 19.79 16.78
CA ASP A 83 2.96 18.59 17.36
C ASP A 83 2.19 17.33 16.96
N ARG A 84 0.86 17.41 16.95
CA ARG A 84 -0.01 16.32 16.53
C ARG A 84 0.19 16.00 15.04
N ALA A 85 0.27 17.02 14.19
CA ALA A 85 0.56 16.87 12.77
C ALA A 85 1.90 16.16 12.54
N ALA A 86 2.96 16.57 13.24
CA ALA A 86 4.27 15.94 13.13
C ALA A 86 4.27 14.46 13.57
N VAL A 87 3.48 14.10 14.58
CA VAL A 87 3.31 12.69 14.98
C VAL A 87 2.61 11.89 13.89
N PHE A 88 1.54 12.41 13.29
CA PHE A 88 0.86 11.73 12.20
C PHE A 88 1.73 11.59 10.96
N GLU A 89 2.50 12.62 10.59
CA GLU A 89 3.48 12.55 9.50
C GLU A 89 4.53 11.45 9.74
N LEU A 90 5.04 11.32 10.97
CA LEU A 90 5.94 10.23 11.33
C LEU A 90 5.28 8.86 11.21
N LEU A 91 4.04 8.72 11.70
CA LEU A 91 3.30 7.45 11.65
C LEU A 91 3.01 7.04 10.20
N ASP A 92 2.65 7.99 9.35
CA ASP A 92 2.44 7.79 7.92
C ASP A 92 3.73 7.34 7.21
N GLY A 93 4.86 7.98 7.53
CA GLY A 93 6.16 7.56 7.02
C GLY A 93 6.56 6.14 7.46
N ILE A 94 6.21 5.74 8.68
CA ILE A 94 6.44 4.37 9.18
C ILE A 94 5.54 3.37 8.45
N ASP A 95 4.25 3.67 8.27
CA ASP A 95 3.31 2.81 7.53
C ASP A 95 3.79 2.60 6.10
N THR A 96 4.16 3.68 5.43
CA THR A 96 4.70 3.67 4.07
C THR A 96 5.95 2.78 3.97
N LEU A 97 6.88 2.91 4.91
CA LEU A 97 8.09 2.07 4.95
C LEU A 97 7.75 0.59 5.15
N HIS A 98 6.82 0.27 6.07
CA HIS A 98 6.42 -1.10 6.33
C HIS A 98 5.73 -1.73 5.13
N ARG A 99 4.81 -1.00 4.49
CA ARG A 99 4.14 -1.44 3.27
C ARG A 99 5.16 -1.81 2.20
N HIS A 100 6.09 -0.90 1.90
CA HIS A 100 7.13 -1.14 0.91
C HIS A 100 7.97 -2.39 1.25
N ALA A 101 8.48 -2.48 2.48
CA ALA A 101 9.32 -3.60 2.89
C ALA A 101 8.59 -4.95 2.90
N LEU A 102 7.33 -4.98 3.34
CA LEU A 102 6.54 -6.20 3.40
C LEU A 102 6.09 -6.66 2.01
N THR A 103 5.71 -5.74 1.13
CA THR A 103 5.39 -6.04 -0.27
C THR A 103 6.62 -6.62 -0.99
N ASP A 104 7.79 -6.00 -0.82
CA ASP A 104 9.03 -6.51 -1.41
C ASP A 104 9.43 -7.88 -0.86
N LEU A 105 9.21 -8.12 0.42
CA LEU A 105 9.42 -9.44 1.02
C LEU A 105 8.45 -10.47 0.43
N ALA A 106 7.17 -10.12 0.30
CA ALA A 106 6.15 -11.01 -0.24
C ALA A 106 6.44 -11.42 -1.68
N ARG A 107 6.89 -10.49 -2.53
CA ARG A 107 7.32 -10.76 -3.92
C ARG A 107 8.45 -11.79 -4.04
N GLN A 108 9.25 -11.96 -2.99
CA GLN A 108 10.36 -12.90 -2.95
C GLN A 108 9.95 -14.30 -2.45
N LEU A 109 8.70 -14.45 -1.98
CA LEU A 109 8.17 -15.70 -1.45
C LEU A 109 7.21 -16.33 -2.47
N PRO A 110 7.18 -17.68 -2.58
CA PRO A 110 6.17 -18.36 -3.40
C PRO A 110 4.75 -18.15 -2.85
N ASP A 111 3.75 -18.05 -3.72
CA ASP A 111 2.35 -17.84 -3.34
C ASP A 111 1.83 -18.90 -2.35
N ASP A 112 2.18 -20.17 -2.55
CA ASP A 112 1.83 -21.27 -1.64
C ASP A 112 2.36 -21.05 -0.21
N THR A 113 3.51 -20.38 -0.08
CA THR A 113 4.11 -20.04 1.22
C THR A 113 3.33 -18.93 1.89
N LEU A 114 2.93 -17.89 1.14
CA LEU A 114 2.09 -16.81 1.64
C LEU A 114 0.73 -17.35 2.10
N ALA A 115 0.09 -18.20 1.28
CA ALA A 115 -1.16 -18.86 1.63
C ALA A 115 -1.04 -19.70 2.91
N SER A 116 0.01 -20.51 3.00
CA SER A 116 0.30 -21.32 4.20
C SER A 116 0.52 -20.47 5.45
N LEU A 117 1.16 -19.30 5.33
CA LEU A 117 1.36 -18.38 6.45
C LEU A 117 0.06 -17.76 6.93
N ARG A 118 -0.84 -17.38 6.00
CA ARG A 118 -2.18 -16.86 6.33
C ARG A 118 -3.00 -17.87 7.13
N GLU A 119 -3.03 -19.12 6.70
CA GLU A 119 -3.81 -20.18 7.38
C GLU A 119 -3.30 -20.51 8.78
N ARG A 120 -1.99 -20.32 9.01
CA ARG A 120 -1.34 -20.69 10.29
C ARG A 120 -1.53 -19.65 11.39
N SER A 121 -1.92 -18.42 11.08
CA SER A 121 -2.05 -17.36 12.06
C SER A 121 -2.99 -16.25 11.61
N ASP A 122 -4.09 -16.06 12.34
CA ASP A 122 -5.03 -14.96 12.13
C ASP A 122 -4.36 -13.59 12.18
N ALA A 123 -3.33 -13.43 13.02
CA ALA A 123 -2.56 -12.19 13.11
C ALA A 123 -1.75 -11.91 11.84
N VAL A 124 -1.20 -12.96 11.21
CA VAL A 124 -0.48 -12.84 9.94
C VAL A 124 -1.46 -12.62 8.79
N ALA A 125 -2.62 -13.29 8.80
CA ALA A 125 -3.68 -13.04 7.82
C ALA A 125 -4.14 -11.57 7.88
N TRP A 126 -4.43 -11.06 9.09
CA TRP A 126 -4.77 -9.66 9.29
C TRP A 126 -3.66 -8.71 8.84
N LEU A 127 -2.40 -9.02 9.14
CA LEU A 127 -1.26 -8.22 8.68
C LEU A 127 -1.22 -8.18 7.15
N PHE A 128 -1.39 -9.33 6.50
CA PHE A 128 -1.36 -9.39 5.04
C PHE A 128 -2.51 -8.59 4.44
N ASP A 129 -3.70 -8.64 5.03
CA ASP A 129 -4.84 -7.84 4.58
C ASP A 129 -4.61 -6.33 4.79
N ALA A 130 -4.09 -5.94 5.96
CA ALA A 130 -3.80 -4.54 6.28
C ALA A 130 -2.77 -3.91 5.34
N TYR A 131 -1.81 -4.70 4.86
CA TYR A 131 -0.74 -4.25 3.96
C TYR A 131 -0.94 -4.68 2.49
N GLY A 132 -2.07 -5.31 2.13
CA GLY A 132 -2.38 -5.74 0.76
C GLY A 132 -1.54 -6.91 0.23
N ILE A 133 -0.90 -7.69 1.10
CA ILE A 133 0.02 -8.76 0.73
C ILE A 133 -0.74 -10.00 0.24
N GLY A 134 -0.42 -10.45 -0.98
CA GLY A 134 -1.05 -11.61 -1.60
C GLY A 134 -2.46 -11.34 -2.13
N VAL A 135 -2.88 -10.07 -2.15
CA VAL A 135 -4.02 -9.63 -2.95
C VAL A 135 -3.54 -9.52 -4.40
N ASP A 136 -4.26 -10.14 -5.33
CA ASP A 136 -4.09 -9.83 -6.74
C ASP A 136 -4.59 -8.40 -6.97
N GLU A 137 -3.65 -7.44 -6.96
CA GLU A 137 -3.93 -6.01 -7.11
C GLU A 137 -4.68 -5.71 -8.40
N HIS A 138 -4.37 -6.45 -9.48
CA HIS A 138 -5.04 -6.31 -10.77
C HIS A 138 -6.50 -6.77 -10.69
N ALA A 139 -6.75 -7.93 -10.08
CA ALA A 139 -8.13 -8.40 -9.88
C ALA A 139 -8.92 -7.51 -8.92
N ALA A 140 -8.28 -6.91 -7.92
CA ALA A 140 -8.90 -5.96 -7.00
C ALA A 140 -9.28 -4.65 -7.71
N ALA A 141 -8.36 -4.09 -8.50
CA ALA A 141 -8.62 -2.90 -9.30
C ALA A 141 -9.73 -3.13 -10.34
N GLU A 142 -9.74 -4.26 -11.05
CA GLU A 142 -10.83 -4.56 -11.99
C GLU A 142 -12.20 -4.61 -11.31
N ARG A 143 -12.31 -5.24 -10.14
CA ARG A 143 -13.58 -5.25 -9.37
C ARG A 143 -14.04 -3.84 -9.02
N ALA A 144 -13.13 -2.99 -8.58
CA ALA A 144 -13.44 -1.59 -8.27
C ALA A 144 -13.93 -0.84 -9.51
N LEU A 145 -13.26 -1.06 -10.65
CA LEU A 145 -13.64 -0.42 -11.91
C LEU A 145 -14.99 -0.92 -12.42
N ASP A 146 -15.30 -2.21 -12.28
CA ASP A 146 -16.58 -2.77 -12.70
C ASP A 146 -17.78 -2.12 -12.00
N GLU A 147 -17.61 -1.68 -10.74
CA GLU A 147 -18.65 -0.96 -10.00
C GLU A 147 -18.84 0.48 -10.51
N ILE A 148 -17.77 1.16 -10.94
CA ILE A 148 -17.83 2.55 -11.42
C ILE A 148 -18.10 2.67 -12.93
N ARG A 149 -17.82 1.64 -13.73
CA ARG A 149 -18.04 1.60 -15.19
C ARG A 149 -19.44 2.07 -15.61
N PRO A 150 -20.56 1.65 -14.96
CA PRO A 150 -21.90 2.16 -15.29
C PRO A 150 -22.03 3.68 -15.09
N TYR A 151 -21.45 4.20 -14.01
CA TYR A 151 -21.43 5.64 -13.71
C TYR A 151 -20.62 6.39 -14.77
N VAL A 152 -19.39 5.94 -15.07
CA VAL A 152 -18.53 6.52 -16.12
C VAL A 152 -19.24 6.51 -17.48
N HIS A 153 -19.89 5.40 -17.84
CA HIS A 153 -20.59 5.25 -19.11
C HIS A 153 -21.78 6.21 -19.22
N SER A 154 -22.54 6.42 -18.15
CA SER A 154 -23.65 7.39 -18.12
C SER A 154 -23.20 8.84 -18.35
N HIS A 155 -21.93 9.15 -18.10
CA HIS A 155 -21.31 10.45 -18.34
C HIS A 155 -20.61 10.53 -19.71
N GLY A 156 -20.78 9.51 -20.58
CA GLY A 156 -20.22 9.47 -21.92
C GLY A 156 -18.74 9.09 -21.98
N GLY A 157 -18.23 8.44 -20.93
CA GLY A 157 -16.85 8.00 -20.79
C GLY A 157 -16.65 6.50 -20.93
N THR A 158 -15.39 6.08 -20.95
CA THR A 158 -14.97 4.70 -20.71
C THR A 158 -13.64 4.68 -19.96
N VAL A 159 -13.49 3.71 -19.04
CA VAL A 159 -12.28 3.46 -18.26
C VAL A 159 -11.73 2.08 -18.60
N GLU A 160 -10.43 1.98 -18.83
CA GLU A 160 -9.70 0.73 -19.08
C GLU A 160 -8.54 0.64 -18.10
N LEU A 161 -8.37 -0.51 -17.44
CA LEU A 161 -7.21 -0.78 -16.60
C LEU A 161 -6.02 -1.12 -17.50
N LEU A 162 -4.90 -0.43 -17.32
CA LEU A 162 -3.67 -0.69 -18.06
C LEU A 162 -2.71 -1.55 -17.24
N ASP A 163 -2.52 -1.17 -15.98
CA ASP A 163 -1.56 -1.80 -15.08
C ASP A 163 -1.86 -1.45 -13.62
N VAL A 164 -1.42 -2.31 -12.70
CA VAL A 164 -1.40 -2.04 -11.26
C VAL A 164 -0.07 -2.46 -10.71
N THR A 165 0.64 -1.54 -10.08
CA THR A 165 1.93 -1.83 -9.45
C THR A 165 2.07 -1.00 -8.18
N ASP A 166 2.32 -1.66 -7.05
CA ASP A 166 2.61 -0.99 -5.76
C ASP A 166 1.51 0.01 -5.36
N GLY A 167 0.25 -0.35 -5.60
CA GLY A 167 -0.89 0.51 -5.30
C GLY A 167 -1.07 1.71 -6.25
N VAL A 168 -0.23 1.85 -7.28
CA VAL A 168 -0.42 2.82 -8.36
C VAL A 168 -1.23 2.16 -9.47
N VAL A 169 -2.42 2.71 -9.72
CA VAL A 169 -3.36 2.17 -10.71
C VAL A 169 -3.29 3.03 -11.96
N ARG A 170 -2.82 2.44 -13.06
CA ARG A 170 -2.73 3.10 -14.36
C ARG A 170 -3.98 2.82 -15.17
N LEU A 171 -4.65 3.88 -15.59
CA LEU A 171 -5.94 3.82 -16.28
C LEU A 171 -5.87 4.59 -17.59
N ARG A 172 -6.58 4.09 -18.60
CA ARG A 172 -6.92 4.88 -19.79
C ARG A 172 -8.35 5.39 -19.66
N LEU A 173 -8.50 6.70 -19.78
CA LEU A 173 -9.81 7.36 -19.84
C LEU A 173 -10.08 7.84 -21.26
N SER A 174 -11.27 7.54 -21.78
CA SER A 174 -11.68 7.89 -23.14
C SER A 174 -13.11 8.46 -23.17
N GLY A 175 -13.47 9.14 -24.26
CA GLY A 175 -14.81 9.73 -24.47
C GLY A 175 -14.95 11.15 -23.93
N ALA A 176 -16.13 11.50 -23.40
CA ALA A 176 -16.41 12.82 -22.83
C ALA A 176 -15.48 13.18 -21.65
N CYS A 177 -14.86 12.17 -21.04
CA CYS A 177 -13.85 12.29 -19.98
C CYS A 177 -12.55 12.96 -20.43
N ALA A 178 -12.20 12.88 -21.71
CA ALA A 178 -10.96 13.46 -22.25
C ALA A 178 -11.11 14.95 -22.64
N GLY A 179 -12.35 15.46 -22.78
CA GLY A 179 -12.63 16.76 -23.40
C GLY A 179 -13.01 17.91 -22.46
N CYS A 180 -13.33 17.63 -21.19
CA CYS A 180 -13.80 18.64 -20.23
C CYS A 180 -13.02 18.56 -18.91
N THR A 181 -12.16 19.55 -18.67
CA THR A 181 -11.27 19.60 -17.49
C THR A 181 -12.02 19.59 -16.16
N ALA A 182 -13.22 20.17 -16.10
CA ALA A 182 -14.05 20.17 -14.88
C ALA A 182 -14.70 18.81 -14.59
N SER A 183 -15.09 18.05 -15.63
CA SER A 183 -15.72 16.73 -15.46
C SER A 183 -14.69 15.62 -15.22
N ALA A 184 -13.46 15.79 -15.70
CA ALA A 184 -12.37 14.85 -15.46
C ALA A 184 -12.00 14.77 -13.97
N MET A 185 -11.92 15.92 -13.27
CA MET A 185 -11.57 15.96 -11.84
C MET A 185 -12.56 15.18 -10.96
N THR A 186 -13.86 15.48 -11.07
CA THR A 186 -14.89 14.83 -10.23
C THR A 186 -15.03 13.33 -10.52
N LEU A 187 -14.75 12.91 -11.76
CA LEU A 187 -14.79 11.51 -12.13
C LEU A 187 -13.56 10.76 -11.60
N SER A 188 -12.37 11.36 -11.70
CA SER A 188 -11.16 10.84 -11.09
C SER A 188 -11.33 10.65 -9.59
N ASP A 189 -11.94 11.60 -8.88
CA ASP A 189 -12.24 11.47 -7.44
C ASP A 189 -13.14 10.26 -7.14
N GLY A 190 -14.15 10.01 -7.97
CA GLY A 190 -15.04 8.85 -7.84
C GLY A 190 -14.34 7.51 -8.11
N ILE A 191 -13.43 7.49 -9.09
CA ILE A 191 -12.60 6.31 -9.39
C ILE A 191 -11.61 6.05 -8.25
N GLU A 192 -10.93 7.07 -7.74
CA GLU A 192 -10.02 6.95 -6.60
C GLU A 192 -10.74 6.45 -5.36
N GLN A 193 -11.95 6.95 -5.09
CA GLN A 193 -12.74 6.49 -3.96
C GLN A 193 -13.07 4.99 -4.07
N ALA A 194 -13.54 4.53 -5.23
CA ALA A 194 -13.81 3.11 -5.47
C ALA A 194 -12.54 2.26 -5.33
N LEU A 195 -11.39 2.75 -5.81
CA LEU A 195 -10.12 2.04 -5.69
C LEU A 195 -9.64 1.97 -4.23
N ARG A 196 -9.81 3.03 -3.43
CA ARG A 196 -9.47 2.99 -1.99
C ARG A 196 -10.28 1.96 -1.21
N GLU A 197 -11.53 1.72 -1.60
CA GLU A 197 -12.42 0.78 -0.92
C GLU A 197 -12.04 -0.68 -1.20
N HIS A 198 -11.57 -0.98 -2.42
CA HIS A 198 -11.36 -2.35 -2.88
C HIS A 198 -9.88 -2.75 -2.96
N LEU A 199 -8.98 -1.77 -2.97
CA LEU A 199 -7.53 -1.96 -3.00
C LEU A 199 -6.90 -1.42 -1.70
N PRO A 200 -6.68 -2.27 -0.67
CA PRO A 200 -6.14 -1.86 0.64
C PRO A 200 -4.70 -1.32 0.62
N GLY A 201 -4.07 -1.31 -0.57
CA GLY A 201 -2.76 -0.72 -0.83
C GLY A 201 -2.79 0.49 -1.77
N PHE A 202 -3.96 1.05 -2.11
CA PHE A 202 -4.05 2.15 -3.06
C PHE A 202 -3.22 3.37 -2.64
N VAL A 203 -2.39 3.84 -3.56
CA VAL A 203 -1.53 5.03 -3.39
C VAL A 203 -2.03 6.17 -4.27
N ALA A 204 -2.18 5.92 -5.57
CA ALA A 204 -2.54 6.93 -6.55
C ALA A 204 -3.15 6.34 -7.83
N VAL A 205 -3.92 7.15 -8.55
CA VAL A 205 -4.33 6.89 -9.93
C VAL A 205 -3.47 7.69 -10.89
N GLU A 206 -2.98 7.04 -11.94
CA GLU A 206 -2.38 7.69 -13.09
C GLU A 206 -3.30 7.50 -14.31
N ALA A 207 -3.95 8.58 -14.75
CA ALA A 207 -4.84 8.55 -15.90
C ALA A 207 -4.09 9.00 -17.17
N GLU A 208 -3.93 8.09 -18.13
CA GLU A 208 -3.56 8.44 -19.49
C GLU A 208 -4.80 8.96 -20.22
N GLN A 209 -4.81 10.27 -20.52
CA GLN A 209 -5.80 10.88 -21.38
C GLN A 209 -5.33 10.72 -22.82
N GLU A 210 -6.09 9.98 -23.64
CA GLU A 210 -5.92 10.07 -25.08
C GLU A 210 -6.45 11.45 -25.51
N GLU A 211 -5.57 12.31 -26.04
CA GLU A 211 -5.98 13.61 -26.59
C GLU A 211 -7.10 13.37 -27.61
N ALA A 212 -8.33 13.75 -27.24
CA ALA A 212 -9.46 13.67 -28.11
C ALA A 212 -9.13 14.44 -29.40
N SER A 213 -9.21 13.77 -30.54
CA SER A 213 -9.19 14.46 -31.84
C SER A 213 -10.25 15.57 -31.78
N PRO A 214 -9.93 16.82 -32.18
CA PRO A 214 -10.80 17.96 -31.92
C PRO A 214 -12.21 17.67 -32.44
N HIS A 215 -13.15 17.48 -31.51
CA HIS A 215 -14.55 17.36 -31.89
C HIS A 215 -14.95 18.73 -32.46
N PRO A 216 -15.37 18.82 -33.72
CA PRO A 216 -15.83 20.10 -34.26
C PRO A 216 -16.99 20.59 -33.39
N PRO A 217 -17.06 21.89 -33.05
CA PRO A 217 -18.15 22.43 -32.26
C PRO A 217 -19.47 22.03 -32.94
N PRO A 218 -20.54 21.70 -32.17
CA PRO A 218 -21.83 21.43 -32.76
C PRO A 218 -22.19 22.63 -33.64
N GLY A 219 -22.29 22.37 -34.95
CA GLY A 219 -22.72 23.40 -35.89
C GLY A 219 -24.06 23.96 -35.43
N PRO A 220 -24.37 25.23 -35.75
CA PRO A 220 -25.64 25.81 -35.36
C PRO A 220 -26.77 24.89 -35.81
N VAL A 221 -27.60 24.45 -34.85
CA VAL A 221 -28.82 23.70 -35.15
C VAL A 221 -29.76 24.69 -35.82
N MET A 222 -29.76 24.67 -37.16
CA MET A 222 -30.71 25.44 -37.95
C MET A 222 -32.09 24.83 -37.77
N VAL A 223 -32.83 25.31 -36.77
CA VAL A 223 -34.26 25.02 -36.63
C VAL A 223 -34.98 25.78 -37.74
N ALA A 224 -35.42 25.07 -38.77
CA ALA A 224 -36.27 25.63 -39.82
C ALA A 224 -37.65 25.95 -39.23
N LEU A 225 -37.85 27.20 -38.80
CA LEU A 225 -39.16 27.71 -38.44
C LEU A 225 -40.02 27.77 -39.72
N ARG A 226 -40.86 26.74 -39.92
CA ARG A 226 -41.93 26.79 -40.91
C ARG A 226 -43.06 27.64 -40.35
N SER A 227 -43.00 28.95 -40.56
CA SER A 227 -44.16 29.82 -40.44
C SER A 227 -44.97 29.74 -41.73
N THR A 228 -46.02 28.91 -41.77
CA THR A 228 -47.13 29.17 -42.67
C THR A 228 -47.89 30.38 -42.12
N PRO A 229 -47.96 31.51 -42.83
CA PRO A 229 -48.81 32.62 -42.41
C PRO A 229 -50.27 32.14 -42.39
N PRO A 230 -51.06 32.44 -41.35
CA PRO A 230 -52.49 32.15 -41.38
C PRO A 230 -53.18 32.99 -42.46
N ASP A 231 -54.10 32.37 -43.21
CA ASP A 231 -54.88 33.02 -44.26
C ASP A 231 -55.64 34.24 -43.69
N GLY A 232 -55.41 35.43 -44.27
CA GLY A 232 -56.15 36.64 -43.92
C GLY A 232 -55.31 37.91 -43.71
N TRP A 233 -53.98 37.85 -43.81
CA TRP A 233 -53.12 39.04 -43.72
C TRP A 233 -52.91 39.65 -45.12
N ARG A 234 -53.77 40.58 -45.51
CA ARG A 234 -53.54 41.57 -46.58
C ARG A 234 -53.47 42.96 -45.97
#